data_AF-A0A0D8HGN5-F1
#
_entry.id   AF-A0A0D8HGN5-F1
#
_cell.length_a   1.000
_cell.length_b   1.000
_cell.length_c   1.000
_cell.angle_alpha   90.00
_cell.angle_beta   90.00
_cell.angle_gamma   90.00
#
_symmetry.space_group_name_H-M   'P 1'
#
loop_
_entity.id
_entity.type
_entity.pdbx_description
1 polymer ?
#
loop_
_entity_poly.entity_id
_entity_poly.type
_entity_poly.pdbx_seq_one_letter_code
_entity_poly.pdbx_strand_id
1 'polypeptide(L)'
;MPHLAIIPVHRIDGSGDTFIFTQYLSAVDPSGWGSSVSYGTTVPWPAVSTALSANGNGGMVTTCGATKGCIAYVGVSFASSAQKANLTMAAISNAAGKYVVPTPTSIQAEAQSFIAKVPSNEAISLIYGPGTASYPIINFEYAIVNTAQTDANKAATIRSVLTWAIDPSHGNAASYLSQVNFQPLPSSVAALSLAQINKIQAG
;
A
#
# COMPACT_ATOMS: atom_id res chain seq x y z
N MET A 1 16.78 14.69 -20.03
CA MET A 1 16.84 14.56 -18.55
C MET A 1 18.18 15.13 -18.07
N PRO A 2 18.28 15.66 -16.83
CA PRO A 2 19.55 16.14 -16.30
C PRO A 2 20.53 14.98 -16.05
N HIS A 3 21.84 15.27 -16.08
CA HIS A 3 22.91 14.31 -15.79
C HIS A 3 23.14 14.15 -14.28
N LEU A 4 22.12 13.69 -13.55
CA LEU A 4 22.21 13.39 -12.13
C LEU A 4 22.41 11.89 -11.90
N ALA A 5 23.23 11.54 -10.91
CA ALA A 5 23.29 10.17 -10.42
C ALA A 5 21.94 9.79 -9.79
N ILE A 6 21.49 8.55 -10.03
CA ILE A 6 20.31 8.00 -9.39
C ILE A 6 20.70 7.49 -8.00
N ILE A 7 20.00 7.98 -6.99
CA ILE A 7 20.18 7.60 -5.59
C ILE A 7 18.91 6.87 -5.13
N PRO A 8 18.85 5.53 -5.22
CA PRO A 8 17.70 4.80 -4.72
C PRO A 8 17.68 4.86 -3.19
N VAL A 9 16.53 5.19 -2.63
CA VAL A 9 16.31 5.16 -1.18
C VAL A 9 15.30 4.06 -0.87
N HIS A 10 15.68 3.15 0.03
CA HIS A 10 14.81 2.07 0.47
C HIS A 10 14.58 2.10 1.99
N ARG A 11 13.55 1.38 2.44
CA ARG A 11 13.26 1.23 3.86
C ARG A 11 14.32 0.34 4.53
N ILE A 12 14.68 0.70 5.77
CA ILE A 12 15.56 -0.13 6.63
C ILE A 12 14.74 -1.04 7.56
N ASP A 13 13.50 -0.66 7.86
CA ASP A 13 12.57 -1.38 8.71
C ASP A 13 11.62 -2.28 7.90
N GLY A 14 11.06 -3.30 8.56
CA GLY A 14 10.03 -4.16 7.97
C GLY A 14 8.80 -3.34 7.58
N SER A 15 8.43 -3.36 6.31
CA SER A 15 7.54 -2.35 5.73
C SER A 15 6.53 -2.92 4.74
N GLY A 16 5.26 -2.54 4.91
CA GLY A 16 4.21 -2.78 3.91
C GLY A 16 4.47 -2.06 2.59
N ASP A 17 5.04 -0.84 2.62
CA ASP A 17 5.42 -0.10 1.41
C ASP A 17 6.50 -0.85 0.62
N THR A 18 7.48 -1.45 1.32
CA THR A 18 8.49 -2.30 0.68
C THR A 18 7.82 -3.52 0.04
N PHE A 19 6.88 -4.16 0.75
CA PHE A 19 6.17 -5.32 0.24
C PHE A 19 5.37 -5.03 -1.04
N ILE A 20 4.62 -3.94 -1.10
CA ILE A 20 3.82 -3.60 -2.30
C ILE A 20 4.69 -3.09 -3.45
N PHE A 21 5.75 -2.33 -3.16
CA PHE A 21 6.67 -1.84 -4.19
C PHE A 21 7.48 -2.97 -4.81
N THR A 22 8.01 -3.89 -4.01
CA THR A 22 8.79 -5.03 -4.50
C THR A 22 7.92 -6.08 -5.19
N GLN A 23 6.63 -6.21 -4.82
CA GLN A 23 5.67 -6.99 -5.60
C GLN A 23 5.49 -6.41 -7.00
N TYR A 24 5.36 -5.08 -7.11
CA TYR A 24 5.28 -4.42 -8.42
C TYR A 24 6.54 -4.68 -9.24
N LEU A 25 7.73 -4.50 -8.66
CA LEU A 25 9.00 -4.79 -9.35
C LEU A 25 9.09 -6.25 -9.81
N SER A 26 8.67 -7.19 -8.96
CA SER A 26 8.64 -8.63 -9.30
C SER A 26 7.65 -8.94 -10.43
N ALA A 27 6.50 -8.25 -10.47
CA ALA A 27 5.47 -8.46 -11.49
C ALA A 27 5.86 -7.88 -12.85
N VAL A 28 6.52 -6.71 -12.88
CA VAL A 28 6.97 -6.08 -14.13
C VAL A 28 8.24 -6.69 -14.69
N ASP A 29 9.09 -7.26 -13.83
CA ASP A 29 10.32 -7.95 -14.22
C ASP A 29 10.42 -9.35 -13.57
N PRO A 30 9.64 -10.34 -14.06
CA PRO A 30 9.61 -11.67 -13.48
C PRO A 30 10.95 -12.42 -13.56
N SER A 31 11.72 -12.20 -14.64
CA SER A 31 12.98 -12.89 -14.91
C SER A 31 14.22 -12.22 -14.32
N GLY A 32 14.11 -10.96 -13.87
CA GLY A 32 15.17 -10.24 -13.20
C GLY A 32 14.87 -10.09 -11.72
N TRP A 33 14.16 -9.03 -11.34
CA TRP A 33 13.80 -8.75 -9.94
C TRP A 33 13.02 -9.92 -9.31
N GLY A 34 12.00 -10.42 -10.00
CA GLY A 34 11.11 -11.46 -9.49
C GLY A 34 11.81 -12.78 -9.15
N SER A 35 12.83 -13.16 -9.93
CA SER A 35 13.61 -14.38 -9.69
C SER A 35 14.79 -14.21 -8.73
N SER A 36 15.19 -12.97 -8.40
CA SER A 36 16.39 -12.68 -7.59
C SER A 36 16.04 -12.12 -6.22
N VAL A 37 15.48 -10.92 -6.16
CA VAL A 37 15.13 -10.22 -4.92
C VAL A 37 13.74 -10.63 -4.43
N SER A 38 12.82 -10.86 -5.37
CA SER A 38 11.41 -11.12 -5.10
C SER A 38 10.79 -9.99 -4.25
N TYR A 39 9.81 -10.30 -3.42
CA TYR A 39 9.08 -9.35 -2.60
C TYR A 39 8.91 -9.80 -1.16
N GLY A 40 8.81 -8.83 -0.25
CA GLY A 40 8.71 -9.07 1.18
C GLY A 40 8.60 -7.76 1.95
N THR A 41 8.23 -7.83 3.22
CA THR A 41 8.29 -6.67 4.11
C THR A 41 9.74 -6.23 4.38
N THR A 42 10.67 -7.18 4.27
CA THR A 42 12.12 -6.98 4.21
C THR A 42 12.65 -7.80 3.03
N VAL A 43 13.54 -7.22 2.22
CA VAL A 43 14.16 -7.88 1.07
C VAL A 43 15.67 -7.62 1.07
N PRO A 44 16.48 -8.51 0.46
CA PRO A 44 17.91 -8.28 0.29
C PRO A 44 18.15 -7.28 -0.85
N TRP A 45 18.03 -5.99 -0.54
CA TRP A 45 18.25 -4.92 -1.52
C TRP A 45 19.61 -5.07 -2.23
N PRO A 46 19.67 -4.93 -3.57
CA PRO A 46 20.93 -4.97 -4.30
C PRO A 46 21.93 -3.95 -3.74
N ALA A 47 23.17 -4.38 -3.54
CA ALA A 47 24.24 -3.53 -3.03
C ALA A 47 24.70 -2.53 -4.11
N VAL A 48 24.00 -1.39 -4.20
CA VAL A 48 24.35 -0.26 -5.05
C VAL A 48 25.07 0.78 -4.19
N SER A 49 26.25 1.23 -4.61
CA SER A 49 27.11 2.11 -3.80
C SER A 49 26.49 3.48 -3.46
N THR A 50 25.53 3.93 -4.28
CA THR A 50 24.80 5.18 -4.06
C THR A 50 23.52 5.00 -3.24
N ALA A 51 23.10 3.77 -2.95
CA ALA A 51 21.84 3.52 -2.25
C ALA A 51 21.89 4.08 -0.82
N LEU A 52 20.78 4.67 -0.41
CA LEU A 52 20.56 5.10 0.97
C LEU A 52 19.39 4.31 1.57
N SER A 53 19.32 4.31 2.89
CA SER A 53 18.20 3.72 3.61
C SER A 53 17.57 4.72 4.57
N ALA A 54 16.27 4.55 4.85
CA ALA A 54 15.54 5.39 5.79
C ALA A 54 14.49 4.60 6.57
N ASN A 55 14.16 5.07 7.76
CA ASN A 55 13.15 4.46 8.62
C ASN A 55 11.78 5.13 8.43
N GLY A 56 10.75 4.34 8.13
CA GLY A 56 9.38 4.83 7.94
C GLY A 56 9.20 5.77 6.74
N ASN A 57 7.95 6.07 6.36
CA ASN A 57 7.65 6.98 5.26
C ASN A 57 8.17 8.41 5.49
N GLY A 58 8.12 8.91 6.72
CA GLY A 58 8.65 10.24 7.06
C GLY A 58 10.17 10.34 6.83
N GLY A 59 10.91 9.28 7.15
CA GLY A 59 12.34 9.18 6.87
C GLY A 59 12.61 9.15 5.36
N MET A 60 11.84 8.36 4.60
CA MET A 60 11.96 8.31 3.14
C MET A 60 11.76 9.69 2.50
N VAL A 61 10.71 10.41 2.90
CA VAL A 61 10.44 11.78 2.42
C VAL A 61 11.59 12.74 2.77
N THR A 62 12.04 12.71 4.02
CA THR A 62 13.10 13.61 4.50
C THR A 62 14.42 13.36 3.79
N THR A 63 14.85 12.09 3.73
CA THR A 63 16.08 11.68 3.05
C THR A 63 16.02 12.05 1.56
N CYS A 64 14.90 11.78 0.90
CA CYS A 64 14.76 12.07 -0.52
C CYS A 64 14.71 13.57 -0.83
N GLY A 65 14.00 14.35 -0.02
CA GLY A 65 13.94 15.82 -0.17
C GLY A 65 15.30 16.50 0.02
N ALA A 66 16.18 15.93 0.84
CA ALA A 66 17.54 16.41 1.04
C ALA A 66 18.55 15.98 -0.05
N THR A 67 18.17 15.02 -0.91
CA THR A 67 19.12 14.31 -1.78
C THR A 67 18.76 14.49 -3.26
N LYS A 68 19.52 15.32 -3.97
CA LYS A 68 19.32 15.50 -5.42
C LYS A 68 19.59 14.19 -6.17
N GLY A 69 18.68 13.82 -7.08
CA GLY A 69 18.75 12.55 -7.81
C GLY A 69 18.14 11.37 -7.07
N CYS A 70 17.57 11.60 -5.89
CA CYS A 70 16.87 10.56 -5.14
C CYS A 70 15.64 10.02 -5.87
N ILE A 71 15.42 8.71 -5.76
CA ILE A 71 14.16 8.04 -6.05
C ILE A 71 13.76 7.23 -4.82
N ALA A 72 12.53 7.42 -4.33
CA ALA A 72 11.98 6.74 -3.16
C ALA A 72 10.55 6.26 -3.44
N TYR A 73 10.15 5.16 -2.81
CA TYR A 73 8.75 4.73 -2.73
C TYR A 73 8.17 5.16 -1.39
N VAL A 74 6.99 5.79 -1.40
CA VAL A 74 6.38 6.39 -0.21
C VAL A 74 4.87 6.17 -0.27
N GLY A 75 4.25 5.81 0.85
CA GLY A 75 2.80 5.66 0.95
C GLY A 75 2.03 6.95 0.64
N VAL A 76 0.86 6.81 0.02
CA VAL A 76 0.07 7.95 -0.50
C VAL A 76 -0.43 8.90 0.59
N SER A 77 -0.51 8.44 1.84
CA SER A 77 -0.83 9.26 3.01
C SER A 77 0.24 10.31 3.32
N PHE A 78 1.46 10.15 2.78
CA PHE A 78 2.57 11.12 2.89
C PHE A 78 2.71 12.02 1.65
N ALA A 79 1.78 11.97 0.68
CA ALA A 79 1.87 12.76 -0.55
C ALA A 79 2.02 14.27 -0.28
N SER A 80 1.25 14.81 0.67
CA SER A 80 1.34 16.22 1.07
C SER A 80 2.71 16.57 1.70
N SER A 81 3.29 15.65 2.46
CA SER A 81 4.63 15.82 3.04
C SER A 81 5.72 15.75 1.97
N ALA A 82 5.59 14.84 1.01
CA ALA A 82 6.48 14.74 -0.13
C ALA A 82 6.43 16.02 -1.00
N GLN A 83 5.23 16.56 -1.25
CA GLN A 83 5.07 17.82 -1.97
C GLN A 83 5.74 19.00 -1.23
N LYS A 84 5.57 19.09 0.10
CA LYS A 84 6.26 20.10 0.93
C LYS A 84 7.79 19.97 0.88
N ALA A 85 8.30 18.76 0.68
CA ALA A 85 9.71 18.48 0.46
C ALA A 85 10.18 18.69 -1.01
N ASN A 86 9.33 19.28 -1.87
CA ASN A 86 9.56 19.49 -3.30
C ASN A 86 9.81 18.19 -4.09
N LEU A 87 9.28 17.07 -3.62
CA LEU A 87 9.33 15.80 -4.33
C LEU A 87 8.17 15.71 -5.33
N THR A 88 8.46 15.13 -6.49
CA THR A 88 7.48 14.91 -7.55
C THR A 88 7.05 13.45 -7.57
N MET A 89 5.74 13.21 -7.61
CA MET A 89 5.18 11.88 -7.78
C MET A 89 5.30 11.44 -9.25
N ALA A 90 5.82 10.24 -9.48
CA ALA A 90 5.91 9.65 -10.80
C ALA A 90 4.57 9.01 -11.23
N ALA A 91 4.25 9.07 -12.52
CA ALA A 91 3.27 8.19 -13.12
C ALA A 91 3.90 6.80 -13.31
N ILE A 92 3.19 5.75 -12.93
CA ILE A 92 3.70 4.36 -12.92
C ILE A 92 3.06 3.57 -14.06
N SER A 93 3.85 2.77 -14.77
CA SER A 93 3.35 1.93 -15.86
C SER A 93 2.48 0.80 -15.32
N ASN A 94 1.25 0.68 -15.79
CA ASN A 94 0.39 -0.47 -15.54
C ASN A 94 0.62 -1.59 -16.59
N ALA A 95 -0.09 -2.71 -16.41
CA ALA A 95 0.03 -3.87 -17.30
C ALA A 95 -0.43 -3.60 -18.74
N ALA A 96 -1.18 -2.52 -18.98
CA ALA A 96 -1.58 -2.06 -20.31
C ALA A 96 -0.56 -1.10 -20.96
N GLY A 97 0.61 -0.90 -20.33
CA GLY A 97 1.65 0.02 -20.82
C GLY A 97 1.28 1.50 -20.72
N LYS A 98 0.30 1.85 -19.85
CA LYS A 98 -0.09 3.24 -19.58
C LYS A 98 0.57 3.72 -18.30
N TYR A 99 1.09 4.94 -18.32
CA TYR A 99 1.62 5.60 -17.13
C TYR A 99 0.51 6.35 -16.41
N VAL A 100 0.22 5.94 -15.18
CA VAL A 100 -0.94 6.40 -14.41
C VAL A 100 -0.49 6.93 -13.04
N VAL A 101 -1.12 8.01 -12.57
CA VAL A 101 -0.94 8.57 -11.23
C VAL A 101 -2.04 8.09 -10.28
N PRO A 102 -1.81 7.98 -8.96
CA PRO A 102 -2.79 7.46 -8.00
C PRO A 102 -3.89 8.49 -7.69
N THR A 103 -4.94 8.49 -8.50
CA THR A 103 -6.18 9.26 -8.29
C THR A 103 -7.29 8.35 -7.74
N PRO A 104 -8.37 8.92 -7.15
CA PRO A 104 -9.54 8.13 -6.77
C PRO A 104 -10.04 7.22 -7.91
N THR A 105 -10.14 7.75 -9.12
CA THR A 105 -10.60 7.01 -10.30
C THR A 105 -9.66 5.86 -10.68
N SER A 106 -8.35 6.09 -10.72
CA SER A 106 -7.38 5.05 -11.11
C SER A 106 -7.19 3.98 -10.04
N ILE A 107 -7.32 4.33 -8.76
CA ILE A 107 -7.28 3.38 -7.65
C ILE A 107 -8.54 2.50 -7.68
N GLN A 108 -9.72 3.10 -7.89
CA GLN A 108 -10.96 2.35 -8.03
C GLN A 108 -10.93 1.43 -9.25
N ALA A 109 -10.43 1.91 -10.41
CA ALA A 109 -10.29 1.09 -11.60
C ALA A 109 -9.42 -0.17 -11.37
N GLU A 110 -8.33 -0.01 -10.61
CA GLU A 110 -7.50 -1.16 -10.24
C GLU A 110 -8.23 -2.08 -9.28
N ALA A 111 -8.85 -1.57 -8.22
CA ALA A 111 -9.60 -2.39 -7.26
C ALA A 111 -10.68 -3.23 -7.97
N GLN A 112 -11.43 -2.66 -8.92
CA GLN A 112 -12.45 -3.37 -9.70
C GLN A 112 -11.92 -4.58 -10.47
N SER A 113 -10.63 -4.60 -10.83
CA SER A 113 -10.00 -5.75 -11.51
C SER A 113 -9.81 -6.96 -10.59
N PHE A 114 -9.95 -6.79 -9.28
CA PHE A 114 -9.70 -7.81 -8.26
C PHE A 114 -10.89 -8.11 -7.35
N ILE A 115 -11.89 -7.22 -7.23
CA ILE A 115 -12.98 -7.36 -6.24
C ILE A 115 -13.66 -8.72 -6.29
N ALA A 116 -13.91 -9.27 -7.48
CA ALA A 116 -14.56 -10.59 -7.63
C ALA A 116 -13.67 -11.78 -7.21
N LYS A 117 -12.37 -11.55 -7.01
CA LYS A 117 -11.35 -12.56 -6.67
C LYS A 117 -10.93 -12.49 -5.20
N VAL A 118 -11.44 -11.52 -4.42
CA VAL A 118 -11.06 -11.35 -3.01
C VAL A 118 -11.49 -12.61 -2.24
N PRO A 119 -10.53 -13.36 -1.65
CA PRO A 119 -10.83 -14.59 -0.94
C PRO A 119 -11.51 -14.29 0.41
N SER A 120 -12.11 -15.29 1.04
CA SER A 120 -12.81 -15.11 2.31
C SER A 120 -11.90 -14.66 3.46
N ASN A 121 -10.61 -14.98 3.42
CA ASN A 121 -9.60 -14.49 4.36
C ASN A 121 -9.00 -13.13 3.96
N GLU A 122 -9.51 -12.51 2.89
CA GLU A 122 -9.13 -11.21 2.34
C GLU A 122 -7.67 -11.09 1.88
N ALA A 123 -6.85 -12.14 2.04
CA ALA A 123 -5.43 -12.14 1.69
C ALA A 123 -5.25 -12.22 0.16
N ILE A 124 -5.14 -11.05 -0.48
CA ILE A 124 -4.95 -10.90 -1.92
C ILE A 124 -3.96 -9.77 -2.23
N SER A 125 -3.21 -9.94 -3.31
CA SER A 125 -2.44 -8.85 -3.93
C SER A 125 -3.29 -8.13 -4.97
N LEU A 126 -3.31 -6.80 -4.90
CA LEU A 126 -4.01 -5.92 -5.85
C LEU A 126 -3.01 -5.21 -6.78
N ILE A 127 -1.81 -5.78 -6.91
CA ILE A 127 -0.70 -5.18 -7.65
C ILE A 127 -0.77 -5.59 -9.11
N TYR A 128 -0.54 -4.62 -10.00
CA TYR A 128 -0.30 -4.82 -11.42
C TYR A 128 -1.43 -5.57 -12.16
N GLY A 129 -2.67 -5.15 -11.90
CA GLY A 129 -3.87 -5.61 -12.58
C GLY A 129 -3.93 -5.19 -14.05
N PRO A 130 -4.83 -5.82 -14.84
CA PRO A 130 -4.88 -5.66 -16.30
C PRO A 130 -5.59 -4.37 -16.78
N GLY A 131 -6.10 -3.53 -15.89
CA GLY A 131 -6.92 -2.37 -16.26
C GLY A 131 -6.12 -1.26 -16.95
N THR A 132 -6.68 -0.66 -18.01
CA THR A 132 -5.99 0.36 -18.82
C THR A 132 -5.84 1.71 -18.12
N ALA A 133 -6.79 2.06 -17.24
CA ALA A 133 -6.78 3.28 -16.42
C ALA A 133 -6.34 3.01 -14.97
N SER A 134 -5.89 1.79 -14.66
CA SER A 134 -5.50 1.36 -13.33
C SER A 134 -4.20 1.98 -12.87
N TYR A 135 -4.15 2.42 -11.60
CA TYR A 135 -2.88 2.64 -10.91
C TYR A 135 -2.37 1.30 -10.37
N PRO A 136 -1.14 0.86 -10.71
CA PRO A 136 -0.74 -0.54 -10.53
C PRO A 136 -0.24 -0.91 -9.12
N ILE A 137 -0.19 0.04 -8.19
CA ILE A 137 0.32 -0.19 -6.83
C ILE A 137 -0.74 0.25 -5.82
N ILE A 138 -1.74 -0.61 -5.60
CA ILE A 138 -2.75 -0.41 -4.55
C ILE A 138 -2.74 -1.59 -3.59
N ASN A 139 -3.33 -1.41 -2.40
CA ASN A 139 -3.48 -2.46 -1.41
C ASN A 139 -4.76 -2.25 -0.60
N PHE A 140 -5.22 -3.31 0.05
CA PHE A 140 -6.04 -3.16 1.25
C PHE A 140 -5.15 -2.81 2.44
N GLU A 141 -5.64 -1.94 3.30
CA GLU A 141 -5.08 -1.75 4.64
C GLU A 141 -5.66 -2.81 5.56
N TYR A 142 -4.81 -3.52 6.30
CA TYR A 142 -5.22 -4.65 7.13
C TYR A 142 -5.06 -4.34 8.61
N ALA A 143 -6.09 -4.67 9.39
CA ALA A 143 -5.97 -4.83 10.84
C ALA A 143 -5.62 -6.30 11.15
N ILE A 144 -4.39 -6.55 11.60
CA ILE A 144 -3.96 -7.90 12.00
C ILE A 144 -4.39 -8.16 13.45
N VAL A 145 -5.38 -9.03 13.64
CA VAL A 145 -6.03 -9.27 14.94
C VAL A 145 -6.20 -10.77 15.19
N ASN A 146 -5.88 -11.23 16.40
CA ASN A 146 -6.15 -12.62 16.81
C ASN A 146 -7.65 -12.81 17.08
N THR A 147 -8.23 -13.95 16.66
CA THR A 147 -9.63 -14.26 16.93
C THR A 147 -9.91 -14.54 18.41
N ALA A 148 -8.91 -14.96 19.19
CA ALA A 148 -9.01 -15.16 20.62
C ALA A 148 -8.46 -13.96 21.39
N GLN A 149 -9.29 -13.37 22.25
CA GLN A 149 -8.98 -12.22 23.08
C GLN A 149 -9.01 -12.58 24.57
N THR A 150 -8.34 -11.77 25.38
CA THR A 150 -8.16 -12.05 26.82
C THR A 150 -9.45 -12.14 27.62
N ASP A 151 -10.51 -11.47 27.16
CA ASP A 151 -11.80 -11.44 27.82
C ASP A 151 -12.91 -10.96 26.85
N ALA A 152 -14.16 -11.16 27.25
CA ALA A 152 -15.32 -10.83 26.43
C ALA A 152 -15.46 -9.33 26.16
N ASN A 153 -15.07 -8.46 27.10
CA ASN A 153 -15.15 -7.01 26.93
C ASN A 153 -14.14 -6.53 25.89
N LYS A 154 -12.90 -7.05 25.92
CA LYS A 154 -11.89 -6.76 24.91
C LYS A 154 -12.33 -7.26 23.53
N ALA A 155 -12.84 -8.50 23.43
CA ALA A 155 -13.37 -9.02 22.18
C ALA A 155 -14.48 -8.13 21.61
N ALA A 156 -15.46 -7.76 22.43
CA ALA A 156 -16.56 -6.88 22.02
C ALA A 156 -16.08 -5.49 21.60
N THR A 157 -15.13 -4.92 22.32
CA THR A 157 -14.56 -3.60 22.02
C THR A 157 -13.81 -3.61 20.69
N ILE A 158 -12.98 -4.63 20.45
CA ILE A 158 -12.27 -4.78 19.17
C ILE A 158 -13.26 -4.94 18.02
N ARG A 159 -14.29 -5.79 18.18
CA ARG A 159 -15.34 -5.92 17.15
C ARG A 159 -16.02 -4.59 16.85
N SER A 160 -16.36 -3.82 17.89
CA SER A 160 -17.00 -2.51 17.75
C SER A 160 -16.15 -1.52 16.96
N VAL A 161 -14.87 -1.37 17.33
CA VAL A 161 -13.94 -0.46 16.64
C VAL A 161 -13.74 -0.86 15.19
N LEU A 162 -13.52 -2.15 14.90
CA LEU A 162 -13.31 -2.60 13.52
C LEU A 162 -14.58 -2.47 12.66
N THR A 163 -15.75 -2.75 13.23
CA THR A 163 -17.04 -2.55 12.54
C THR A 163 -17.26 -1.08 12.21
N TRP A 164 -16.98 -0.19 13.17
CA TRP A 164 -17.03 1.26 12.95
C TRP A 164 -16.04 1.70 11.86
N ALA A 165 -14.82 1.14 11.85
CA ALA A 165 -13.76 1.51 10.93
C ALA A 165 -14.09 1.18 9.46
N ILE A 166 -14.83 0.09 9.20
CA ILE A 166 -15.21 -0.32 7.83
C ILE A 166 -16.57 0.23 7.37
N ASP A 167 -17.35 0.83 8.28
CA ASP A 167 -18.68 1.36 7.97
C ASP A 167 -18.58 2.66 7.14
N PRO A 168 -19.17 2.71 5.93
CA PRO A 168 -19.13 3.88 5.05
C PRO A 168 -19.79 5.15 5.62
N SER A 169 -20.66 5.00 6.63
CA SER A 169 -21.29 6.12 7.33
C SER A 169 -20.44 6.63 8.51
N HIS A 170 -19.35 5.95 8.83
CA HIS A 170 -18.52 6.19 10.00
C HIS A 170 -17.02 6.22 9.64
N GLY A 171 -16.21 5.26 10.09
CA GLY A 171 -14.76 5.30 9.94
C GLY A 171 -14.26 5.14 8.50
N ASN A 172 -15.07 4.55 7.61
CA ASN A 172 -14.77 4.39 6.19
C ASN A 172 -15.38 5.54 5.35
N ALA A 173 -15.85 6.62 6.00
CA ALA A 173 -16.40 7.78 5.32
C ALA A 173 -15.30 8.64 4.67
N ALA A 174 -15.67 9.33 3.58
CA ALA A 174 -14.76 10.18 2.82
C ALA A 174 -14.13 11.30 3.66
N SER A 175 -14.81 11.77 4.71
CA SER A 175 -14.28 12.78 5.65
C SER A 175 -12.99 12.34 6.34
N TYR A 176 -12.78 11.03 6.53
CA TYR A 176 -11.52 10.48 7.07
C TYR A 176 -10.56 10.10 5.95
N LEU A 177 -11.03 9.32 4.98
CA LEU A 177 -10.17 8.72 3.96
C LEU A 177 -9.52 9.74 3.03
N SER A 178 -10.24 10.80 2.66
CA SER A 178 -9.70 11.82 1.75
C SER A 178 -8.53 12.61 2.35
N GLN A 179 -8.44 12.69 3.69
CA GLN A 179 -7.32 13.36 4.37
C GLN A 179 -5.98 12.65 4.14
N VAL A 180 -6.04 11.35 3.85
CA VAL A 180 -4.88 10.48 3.63
C VAL A 180 -4.85 9.86 2.23
N ASN A 181 -5.67 10.38 1.30
CA ASN A 181 -5.80 9.92 -0.08
C ASN A 181 -6.23 8.45 -0.23
N PHE A 182 -6.95 7.90 0.75
CA PHE A 182 -7.47 6.54 0.71
C PHE A 182 -8.80 6.47 -0.02
N GLN A 183 -9.19 5.26 -0.44
CA GLN A 183 -10.48 4.96 -1.05
C GLN A 183 -11.28 4.04 -0.14
N PRO A 184 -12.62 4.17 -0.13
CA PRO A 184 -13.47 3.33 0.72
C PRO A 184 -13.43 1.87 0.24
N LEU A 185 -13.57 0.95 1.20
CA LEU A 185 -13.77 -0.47 0.87
C LEU A 185 -15.02 -0.67 0.00
N PRO A 186 -14.93 -1.48 -1.07
CA PRO A 186 -16.11 -1.94 -1.81
C PRO A 186 -17.07 -2.71 -0.89
N SER A 187 -18.38 -2.58 -1.11
CA SER A 187 -19.40 -3.19 -0.24
C SER A 187 -19.28 -4.71 -0.10
N SER A 188 -18.89 -5.40 -1.18
CA SER A 188 -18.63 -6.85 -1.15
C SER A 188 -17.44 -7.22 -0.26
N VAL A 189 -16.41 -6.37 -0.21
CA VAL A 189 -15.23 -6.59 0.65
C VAL A 189 -15.57 -6.24 2.09
N ALA A 190 -16.31 -5.15 2.34
CA ALA A 190 -16.78 -4.81 3.68
C ALA A 190 -17.63 -5.94 4.32
N ALA A 191 -18.40 -6.66 3.52
CA ALA A 191 -19.13 -7.85 3.99
C ALA A 191 -18.20 -9.01 4.39
N LEU A 192 -17.09 -9.22 3.67
CA LEU A 192 -16.05 -10.19 4.05
C LEU A 192 -15.35 -9.77 5.34
N SER A 193 -15.00 -8.49 5.47
CA SER A 193 -14.38 -7.93 6.68
C SER A 193 -15.29 -8.11 7.90
N LEU A 194 -16.59 -7.84 7.76
CA LEU A 194 -17.56 -8.07 8.84
C LEU A 194 -17.63 -9.55 9.25
N ALA A 195 -17.54 -10.47 8.29
CA ALA A 195 -17.50 -11.91 8.58
C ALA A 195 -16.23 -12.33 9.34
N GLN A 196 -15.08 -11.70 9.08
CA GLN A 196 -13.86 -11.91 9.88
C GLN A 196 -13.97 -11.30 11.28
N ILE A 197 -14.47 -10.06 11.39
CA ILE A 197 -14.67 -9.36 12.67
C ILE A 197 -15.55 -10.18 13.61
N ASN A 198 -16.61 -10.81 13.08
CA ASN A 198 -17.53 -11.64 13.87
C ASN A 198 -16.88 -12.91 14.47
N LYS A 199 -15.69 -13.32 14.01
CA LYS A 199 -14.94 -14.45 14.59
C LYS A 199 -14.16 -14.07 15.85
N ILE A 200 -14.00 -12.78 16.13
CA ILE A 200 -13.27 -12.31 17.31
C ILE A 200 -14.11 -12.59 18.55
N GLN A 201 -13.58 -13.38 19.48
CA GLN A 201 -14.26 -13.82 20.70
C GLN A 201 -13.27 -13.87 21.87
N ALA A 202 -13.80 -14.03 23.08
CA ALA A 202 -12.96 -14.39 24.22
C ALA A 202 -12.40 -15.80 23.98
N GLY A 203 -11.11 -15.98 24.25
CA GLY A 203 -10.43 -17.28 24.23
C GLY A 203 -10.61 -18.03 25.54
#